data_AF-A0A345XYI9-F1
#
_entry.id   AF-A0A345XYI9-F1
#
_cell.length_a   1.000
_cell.length_b   1.000
_cell.length_c   1.000
_cell.angle_alpha   90.00
_cell.angle_beta   90.00
_cell.angle_gamma   90.00
#
_symmetry.space_group_name_H-M   'P 1'
#
loop_
_entity.id
_entity.type
_entity.pdbx_description
1 polymer ?
#
loop_
_entity_poly.entity_id
_entity_poly.type
_entity_poly.pdbx_seq_one_letter_code
_entity_poly.pdbx_strand_id
1 'polypeptide(L)'
;MLHPWSITGPSEAELGKAMERLRDELPKKGWKIKHYGRNNSRAKSLELTADDDKRKFGVNVEFWEKNSGGDKNRALLLVNVVSACYEVPEGQKVDTY
;
A
#
# COMPACT_ATOMS: atom_id res chain seq x y z
N MET A 1 3.85 13.87 0.13
CA MET A 1 3.74 13.36 1.51
C MET A 1 3.32 11.90 1.46
N LEU A 2 4.05 11.02 2.14
CA LEU A 2 3.64 9.64 2.40
C LEU A 2 2.74 9.65 3.63
N HIS A 3 1.56 9.05 3.53
CA HIS A 3 0.64 8.89 4.66
C HIS A 3 0.55 7.40 5.00
N PRO A 4 1.56 6.85 5.69
CA PRO A 4 1.55 5.44 6.05
C PRO A 4 0.49 5.20 7.13
N TRP A 5 -0.41 4.26 6.85
CA TRP A 5 -1.33 3.71 7.84
C TRP A 5 -0.96 2.25 8.11
N SER A 6 -1.18 1.80 9.33
CA SER A 6 -1.02 0.39 9.68
C SER A 6 -2.35 -0.22 10.09
N ILE A 7 -2.63 -1.43 9.61
CA ILE A 7 -3.73 -2.26 10.08
C ILE A 7 -3.13 -3.30 11.01
N THR A 8 -3.55 -3.27 12.27
CA THR A 8 -3.09 -4.16 13.35
C THR A 8 -4.28 -4.71 14.13
N GLY A 9 -4.08 -5.75 14.94
CA GLY A 9 -5.13 -6.36 15.76
C GLY A 9 -5.54 -7.77 15.32
N PRO A 10 -5.88 -8.00 14.04
CA PRO A 10 -6.13 -9.34 13.51
C PRO A 10 -4.90 -10.27 13.64
N SER A 11 -5.15 -11.57 13.58
CA SER A 11 -4.08 -12.56 13.54
C SER A 11 -3.27 -12.48 12.23
N GLU A 12 -2.04 -12.97 12.27
CA GLU A 12 -1.17 -13.01 11.08
C GLU A 12 -1.83 -13.73 9.89
N ALA A 13 -2.54 -14.83 10.16
CA ALA A 13 -3.27 -15.57 9.13
C ALA A 13 -4.43 -14.75 8.53
N GLU A 14 -5.13 -13.94 9.33
CA GLU A 14 -6.19 -13.06 8.83
C GLU A 14 -5.63 -11.92 7.99
N LEU A 15 -4.49 -11.35 8.38
CA LEU A 15 -3.79 -10.33 7.59
C LEU A 15 -3.29 -10.90 6.25
N GLY A 16 -2.77 -12.14 6.24
CA GLY A 16 -2.41 -12.85 5.02
C GLY A 16 -3.62 -13.04 4.08
N LYS A 17 -4.76 -13.52 4.62
CA LYS A 17 -6.02 -13.62 3.85
C LYS A 17 -6.53 -12.27 3.36
N ALA A 18 -6.28 -11.19 4.09
CA ALA A 18 -6.64 -9.85 3.64
C ALA A 18 -5.85 -9.44 2.38
N MET A 19 -4.58 -9.82 2.26
CA MET A 19 -3.80 -9.59 1.02
C MET A 19 -4.39 -10.32 -0.19
N GLU A 20 -4.82 -11.57 -0.02
CA GLU A 20 -5.50 -12.33 -1.08
C GLU A 20 -6.81 -11.64 -1.50
N ARG A 21 -7.61 -11.21 -0.52
CA ARG A 21 -8.85 -10.46 -0.81
C ARG A 21 -8.57 -9.15 -1.52
N LEU A 22 -7.52 -8.41 -1.16
CA LEU A 22 -7.13 -7.18 -1.85
C LEU A 22 -6.80 -7.47 -3.31
N ARG A 23 -5.99 -8.50 -3.58
CA ARG A 23 -5.66 -8.92 -4.95
C ARG A 23 -6.92 -9.23 -5.78
N ASP A 24 -7.90 -9.91 -5.20
CA ASP A 24 -9.08 -10.37 -5.93
C ASP A 24 -10.18 -9.30 -6.07
N GLU A 25 -10.37 -8.45 -5.05
CA GLU A 25 -11.47 -7.49 -4.99
C GLU A 25 -11.11 -6.12 -5.58
N LEU A 26 -9.84 -5.71 -5.53
CA LEU A 26 -9.42 -4.41 -6.09
C LEU A 26 -9.73 -4.31 -7.60
N PRO A 27 -9.40 -5.32 -8.45
CA PRO A 27 -9.77 -5.32 -9.86
C PRO A 27 -11.27 -5.16 -10.13
N LYS A 28 -12.11 -5.82 -9.31
CA LYS A 28 -13.58 -5.72 -9.42
C LYS A 28 -14.08 -4.30 -9.14
N LYS A 29 -13.30 -3.50 -8.42
CA LYS A 29 -13.59 -2.10 -8.09
C LYS A 29 -12.86 -1.10 -9.00
N GLY A 30 -12.28 -1.57 -10.10
CA GLY A 30 -11.64 -0.71 -11.11
C GLY A 30 -10.18 -0.35 -10.83
N TRP A 31 -9.55 -0.95 -9.83
CA TRP A 31 -8.12 -0.79 -9.58
C TRP A 31 -7.31 -1.76 -10.44
N LYS A 32 -6.17 -1.32 -10.93
CA LYS A 32 -5.26 -2.15 -11.73
C LYS A 32 -4.09 -2.62 -10.87
N ILE A 33 -3.98 -3.93 -10.64
CA ILE A 33 -2.80 -4.50 -9.98
C ILE A 33 -1.57 -4.30 -10.87
N LYS A 34 -0.56 -3.64 -10.33
CA LYS A 34 0.75 -3.39 -10.95
C LYS A 34 1.79 -4.39 -10.48
N HIS A 35 1.70 -4.78 -9.21
CA HIS A 35 2.58 -5.77 -8.60
C HIS A 35 1.81 -6.57 -7.55
N TYR A 36 2.09 -7.87 -7.47
CA TYR A 36 1.71 -8.73 -6.36
C TYR A 36 2.79 -9.81 -6.19
N GLY A 37 3.51 -9.80 -5.08
CA GLY A 37 4.63 -10.72 -4.88
C GLY A 37 5.50 -10.36 -3.68
N ARG A 38 6.55 -11.15 -3.46
CA ARG A 38 7.51 -10.90 -2.39
C ARG A 38 8.46 -9.78 -2.82
N ASN A 39 8.56 -8.72 -2.03
CA ASN A 39 9.40 -7.56 -2.34
C ASN A 39 10.90 -7.85 -2.13
N ASN A 40 11.76 -6.88 -2.42
CA ASN A 40 13.22 -7.05 -2.32
C ASN A 40 13.80 -6.78 -0.92
N SER A 41 12.97 -6.42 0.07
CA SER A 41 13.40 -6.16 1.45
C SER A 41 14.07 -7.39 2.08
N ARG A 42 14.75 -7.19 3.21
CA ARG A 42 15.34 -8.29 3.99
C ARG A 42 14.30 -9.30 4.46
N ALA A 43 13.10 -8.85 4.79
CA ALA A 43 11.97 -9.69 5.20
C ALA A 43 11.34 -10.45 4.02
N LYS A 44 11.58 -10.01 2.77
CA LYS A 44 10.82 -10.45 1.59
C LYS A 44 9.32 -10.35 1.88
N SER A 45 8.84 -9.22 2.38
CA SER A 45 7.42 -9.01 2.69
C SER A 45 6.55 -9.22 1.45
N LEU A 46 5.36 -9.79 1.62
CA LEU A 46 4.39 -9.86 0.54
C LEU A 46 3.85 -8.44 0.28
N GLU A 47 3.90 -8.00 -0.98
CA GLU A 47 3.58 -6.65 -1.40
C GLU A 47 2.52 -6.68 -2.52
N LEU A 48 1.62 -5.70 -2.49
CA LEU A 48 0.66 -5.41 -3.55
C LEU A 48 0.75 -3.92 -3.90
N THR A 49 0.89 -3.61 -5.19
CA THR A 49 0.77 -2.24 -5.71
C THR A 49 -0.36 -2.19 -6.72
N ALA A 50 -1.26 -1.22 -6.58
CA ALA A 50 -2.38 -1.04 -7.49
C ALA A 50 -2.70 0.44 -7.74
N ASP A 51 -3.15 0.75 -8.96
CA ASP A 51 -3.48 2.10 -9.39
C ASP A 51 -4.97 2.22 -9.73
N ASP A 52 -5.57 3.36 -9.38
CA ASP A 52 -6.87 3.80 -9.89
C ASP A 52 -6.67 5.01 -10.83
N ASP A 53 -6.63 4.73 -12.13
CA ASP A 53 -6.36 5.73 -13.16
C ASP A 53 -7.47 6.80 -13.29
N LYS A 54 -8.70 6.48 -12.84
CA LYS A 54 -9.83 7.42 -12.88
C LYS A 54 -9.73 8.44 -11.76
N ARG A 55 -9.47 7.96 -10.54
CA ARG A 55 -9.33 8.80 -9.34
C ARG A 55 -7.93 9.38 -9.16
N LYS A 56 -6.95 8.91 -9.95
CA LYS A 56 -5.54 9.34 -9.89
C LYS A 56 -4.90 9.06 -8.53
N PHE A 57 -5.16 7.87 -7.99
CA PHE A 57 -4.50 7.38 -6.76
C PHE A 57 -3.77 6.07 -7.02
N GLY A 58 -2.66 5.88 -6.31
CA GLY A 58 -1.97 4.61 -6.17
C GLY A 58 -2.03 4.14 -4.72
N VAL A 59 -2.09 2.83 -4.52
CA VAL A 59 -1.96 2.20 -3.22
C VAL A 59 -0.84 1.15 -3.27
N ASN A 60 -0.03 1.13 -2.23
CA ASN A 60 0.94 0.09 -1.96
C ASN A 60 0.64 -0.50 -0.57
N VAL A 61 0.52 -1.82 -0.51
CA VAL A 61 0.25 -2.56 0.72
C VAL A 61 1.34 -3.60 0.91
N GLU A 62 2.00 -3.55 2.06
CA GLU A 62 2.98 -4.54 2.48
C GLU A 62 2.46 -5.33 3.67
N PHE A 63 2.59 -6.66 3.62
CA PHE A 63 2.34 -7.52 4.76
C PHE A 63 3.63 -7.81 5.51
N TRP A 64 3.71 -7.27 6.72
CA TRP A 64 4.83 -7.47 7.62
C TRP A 64 4.49 -8.63 8.56
N GLU A 65 5.09 -9.78 8.30
CA GLU A 65 4.97 -10.98 9.15
C GLU A 65 5.65 -10.72 10.51
N LYS A 66 5.20 -11.42 11.56
CA LYS A 66 5.75 -11.26 12.90
C LYS A 66 7.23 -11.67 12.92
N ASN A 67 8.06 -10.83 13.53
CA ASN A 67 9.50 -11.06 13.70
C ASN A 67 10.25 -11.36 12.39
N SER A 68 9.86 -10.73 11.30
CA SER A 68 10.48 -10.91 9.98
C SER A 68 11.59 -9.88 9.75
N GLY A 69 12.52 -10.16 8.81
CA GLY A 69 13.58 -9.22 8.46
C GLY A 69 14.64 -8.94 9.55
N GLY A 70 14.57 -9.64 10.68
CA GLY A 70 15.43 -9.39 11.85
C GLY A 70 14.84 -8.41 12.86
N ASP A 71 13.63 -7.92 12.64
CA ASP A 71 12.92 -7.04 13.56
C ASP A 71 12.13 -7.83 14.62
N LYS A 72 11.80 -7.17 15.74
CA LYS A 72 10.86 -7.69 16.74
C LYS A 72 9.55 -6.91 16.65
N ASN A 73 8.65 -7.37 15.80
CA ASN A 73 7.39 -6.69 15.48
C ASN A 73 6.19 -7.62 15.62
N ARG A 74 5.00 -7.03 15.80
CA ARG A 74 3.73 -7.74 15.56
C ARG A 74 3.42 -7.75 14.07
N ALA A 75 2.63 -8.73 13.63
CA ALA A 75 2.15 -8.76 12.27
C ALA A 75 1.24 -7.55 11.98
N LEU A 76 1.38 -6.95 10.80
CA LEU A 76 0.56 -5.81 10.35
C LEU A 76 0.49 -5.72 8.82
N LEU A 77 -0.49 -4.99 8.30
CA LEU A 77 -0.43 -4.46 6.93
C LEU A 77 0.00 -3.00 6.99
N LEU A 78 1.07 -2.64 6.29
CA LEU A 78 1.46 -1.26 6.05
C LEU A 78 0.79 -0.82 4.75
N VAL A 79 0.08 0.30 4.78
CA VAL A 79 -0.68 0.84 3.66
C VAL A 79 -0.18 2.23 3.35
N ASN A 80 0.33 2.43 2.14
CA ASN A 80 0.72 3.73 1.61
C ASN A 80 -0.25 4.11 0.49
N VAL A 81 -0.86 5.29 0.60
CA VAL A 81 -1.69 5.86 -0.46
C VAL A 81 -1.01 7.12 -1.00
N VAL A 82 -0.93 7.22 -2.32
CA VAL A 82 -0.36 8.37 -3.02
C VAL A 82 -1.35 8.87 -4.07
N SER A 83 -1.40 10.18 -4.28
CA SER A 83 -2.10 10.76 -5.43
C SER A 83 -1.13 10.95 -6.59
N ALA A 84 -1.66 11.16 -7.79
CA ALA A 84 -0.89 11.78 -8.86
C ALA A 84 -0.40 13.18 -8.44
N CYS A 85 0.62 13.67 -9.15
CA CYS A 85 1.09 15.03 -8.99
C CYS A 85 -0.02 16.02 -9.36
N TYR A 86 -0.24 17.00 -8.51
CA TYR A 86 -1.09 18.15 -8.84
C TYR A 86 -0.24 19.21 -9.53
N GLU A 87 -0.77 19.78 -10.60
CA GLU A 87 -0.17 20.93 -11.27
C GLU A 87 -0.80 22.21 -10.75
N VAL A 88 0.03 23.22 -10.54
CA VAL A 88 -0.43 24.56 -10.17
C VAL A 88 -1.04 25.19 -11.41
N PRO A 89 -2.31 25.61 -11.38
CA PRO A 89 -2.92 26.28 -12.52
C PRO A 89 -2.12 27.51 -12.93
N GLU A 90 -2.12 27.81 -14.23
CA GLU A 90 -1.41 28.98 -14.77
C GLU A 90 -1.82 30.27 -14.02
N GLY A 91 -0.83 31.08 -13.65
CA GLY A 91 -1.03 32.32 -12.90
C GLY A 91 -1.23 32.14 -11.38
N GLN A 92 -1.30 30.91 -10.87
CA GLN A 92 -1.33 30.64 -9.43
C GLN A 92 0.07 30.31 -8.90
N LYS A 93 0.25 30.46 -7.59
CA LYS A 93 1.47 30.07 -6.87
C LYS A 93 1.08 29.17 -5.70
N VAL A 94 1.93 28.19 -5.42
CA VAL A 94 1.83 27.40 -4.20
C VAL A 94 2.46 28.21 -3.09
N ASP A 95 1.73 28.39 -1.99
CA ASP A 95 2.28 28.91 -0.76
C ASP A 95 3.22 27.86 -0.16
N THR A 96 4.51 28.15 -0.13
CA THR A 96 5.52 27.29 0.47
C THR A 96 5.85 27.86 1.84
N TYR A 97 5.34 27.22 2.90
CA TYR A 97 5.67 27.53 4.30
C TYR A 97 7.17 27.41 4.58
#